data_AF-A0A352RY00-F1
#
_entry.id   AF-A0A352RY00-F1
#
_cell.length_a   1.000
_cell.length_b   1.000
_cell.length_c   1.000
_cell.angle_alpha   90.00
_cell.angle_beta   90.00
_cell.angle_gamma   90.00
#
_symmetry.space_group_name_H-M   'P 1'
#
loop_
_entity.id
_entity.type
_entity.pdbx_description
1 polymer ?
#
loop_
_entity_poly.entity_id
_entity_poly.type
_entity_poly.pdbx_seq_one_letter_code
_entity_poly.pdbx_strand_id
1 'polypeptide(L)'
;MKHAILWTCMFASFAASAETTIDPASIYSSHCAACHGADRLGGMGPALLPESLERLRPDDLLDVLRNGRPATQMQGFSKELGDVTIKQMATWLRSAPAATPRWEQADIEASRIVYHAPGTLPDRPVFSADPSNLFLVVEAGTHHVSVLDGDKLEPIHRFTTRFALHGGPKFSSDGRYVYMASRDGWVSKYDLWNLKLVAEIRAGMNTRNLAVSEDGEWVMVGNTLPQTL
;
A
#
# COMPACT_ATOMS: atom_id res chain seq x y z
N MET A 1 -52.76 69.12 10.48
CA MET A 1 -52.48 67.89 11.27
C MET A 1 -51.94 66.85 10.31
N LYS A 2 -50.64 66.56 10.33
CA LYS A 2 -49.99 65.56 9.47
C LYS A 2 -49.45 64.46 10.38
N HIS A 3 -50.01 63.25 10.28
CA HIS A 3 -49.58 62.10 11.05
C HIS A 3 -48.35 61.46 10.38
N ALA A 4 -47.23 61.41 11.10
CA ALA A 4 -46.03 60.68 10.70
C ALA A 4 -46.11 59.27 11.28
N ILE A 5 -46.09 58.25 10.41
CA ILE A 5 -46.04 56.84 10.79
C ILE A 5 -44.57 56.43 10.84
N LEU A 6 -44.05 56.14 12.04
CA LEU A 6 -42.73 55.54 12.23
C LEU A 6 -42.81 54.04 11.89
N TRP A 7 -42.09 53.62 10.85
CA TRP A 7 -41.85 52.22 10.55
C TRP A 7 -40.59 51.77 11.29
N THR A 8 -40.76 50.81 12.19
CA THR A 8 -39.65 50.21 12.95
C THR A 8 -39.15 49.01 12.16
N CYS A 9 -38.00 49.14 11.49
CA CYS A 9 -37.33 48.01 10.85
C CYS A 9 -36.70 47.10 11.91
N MET A 10 -37.27 45.92 12.09
CA MET A 10 -36.72 44.86 12.93
C MET A 10 -35.58 44.16 12.17
N PHE A 11 -34.33 44.50 12.51
CA PHE A 11 -33.15 43.81 11.99
C PHE A 11 -33.03 42.42 12.63
N ALA A 12 -33.37 41.37 11.88
CA ALA A 12 -33.04 40.00 12.26
C ALA A 12 -31.53 39.78 12.11
N SER A 13 -30.82 39.67 13.23
CA SER A 13 -29.41 39.24 13.23
C SER A 13 -29.35 37.75 12.90
N PHE A 14 -28.90 37.42 11.69
CA PHE A 14 -28.44 36.07 11.36
C PHE A 14 -27.11 35.84 12.08
N ALA A 15 -27.14 35.06 13.16
CA ALA A 15 -25.94 34.51 13.74
C ALA A 15 -25.36 33.47 12.76
N ALA A 16 -24.26 33.83 12.09
CA ALA A 16 -23.45 32.87 11.36
C ALA A 16 -22.94 31.82 12.36
N SER A 17 -23.42 30.58 12.24
CA SER A 17 -22.86 29.48 13.01
C SER A 17 -21.41 29.31 12.59
N ALA A 18 -20.48 29.44 13.53
CA ALA A 18 -19.09 29.14 13.30
C ALA A 18 -18.98 27.67 12.85
N GLU A 19 -18.59 27.45 11.60
CA GLU A 19 -18.23 26.11 11.14
C GLU A 19 -17.07 25.63 12.01
N THR A 20 -17.29 24.55 12.76
CA THR A 20 -16.21 23.84 13.45
C THR A 20 -15.18 23.47 12.41
N THR A 21 -14.03 24.14 12.44
CA THR A 21 -12.95 23.88 11.48
C THR A 21 -12.42 22.47 11.74
N ILE A 22 -12.75 21.55 10.84
CA ILE A 22 -12.22 20.20 10.86
C ILE A 22 -10.85 20.28 10.18
N ASP A 23 -9.80 19.89 10.91
CA ASP A 23 -8.44 19.76 10.38
C ASP A 23 -8.14 18.28 10.10
N PRO A 24 -8.20 17.84 8.83
CA PRO A 24 -7.92 16.46 8.46
C PRO A 24 -6.49 16.00 8.81
N ALA A 25 -5.52 16.90 8.85
CA ALA A 25 -4.13 16.54 9.14
C ALA A 25 -3.96 16.12 10.62
N SER A 26 -4.57 16.86 11.54
CA SER A 26 -4.60 16.51 12.97
C SER A 26 -5.33 15.19 13.23
N ILE A 27 -6.45 14.95 12.55
CA ILE A 27 -7.19 13.68 12.63
C ILE A 27 -6.34 12.54 12.08
N TYR A 28 -5.71 12.74 10.93
CA TYR A 28 -4.81 11.74 10.35
C TYR A 28 -3.68 11.35 11.32
N SER A 29 -3.04 12.35 11.93
CA SER A 29 -1.98 12.12 12.92
C SER A 29 -2.47 11.31 14.11
N SER A 30 -3.71 11.55 14.57
CA SER A 30 -4.26 10.93 15.78
C SER A 30 -4.78 9.51 15.55
N HIS A 31 -5.32 9.22 14.36
CA HIS A 31 -6.06 7.98 14.11
C HIS A 31 -5.42 7.07 13.05
N CYS A 32 -4.57 7.59 12.17
CA CYS A 32 -4.13 6.87 10.98
C CYS A 32 -2.61 6.68 10.89
N ALA A 33 -1.85 7.70 11.30
CA ALA A 33 -0.40 7.78 11.09
C ALA A 33 0.39 6.64 11.74
N ALA A 34 -0.09 6.08 12.85
CA ALA A 34 0.56 4.96 13.55
C ALA A 34 0.73 3.71 12.66
N CYS A 35 -0.21 3.47 11.74
CA CYS A 35 -0.16 2.34 10.81
C CYS A 35 0.29 2.77 9.42
N HIS A 36 -0.14 3.95 8.94
CA HIS A 36 0.04 4.38 7.56
C HIS A 36 1.20 5.38 7.35
N GLY A 37 1.98 5.67 8.39
CA GLY A 37 3.08 6.63 8.36
C GLY A 37 2.58 8.08 8.47
N ALA A 38 3.32 8.96 9.14
CA ALA A 38 2.95 10.37 9.29
C ALA A 38 2.90 11.12 7.94
N ASP A 39 3.68 10.64 6.98
CA ASP A 39 3.83 11.12 5.61
C ASP A 39 2.89 10.42 4.60
N ARG A 40 2.05 9.49 5.07
CA ARG A 40 1.18 8.63 4.25
C ARG A 40 1.93 7.63 3.38
N LEU A 41 3.23 7.41 3.61
CA LEU A 41 4.04 6.49 2.82
C LEU A 41 3.84 5.03 3.21
N GLY A 42 2.97 4.74 4.16
CA GLY A 42 2.70 3.39 4.63
C GLY A 42 3.73 2.93 5.67
N GLY A 43 3.41 1.83 6.32
CA GLY A 43 4.20 1.22 7.38
C GLY A 43 3.65 -0.18 7.63
N MET A 44 2.92 -0.35 8.73
CA MET A 44 2.12 -1.56 8.93
C MET A 44 0.93 -1.63 7.96
N GLY A 45 0.28 -0.48 7.73
CA GLY A 45 -0.76 -0.31 6.73
C GLY A 45 -0.19 0.18 5.39
N PRO A 46 -0.94 0.05 4.29
CA PRO A 46 -0.50 0.49 2.97
C PRO A 46 -0.33 2.01 2.89
N ALA A 47 0.44 2.48 1.90
CA ALA A 47 0.54 3.91 1.59
C ALA A 47 -0.84 4.50 1.23
N LEU A 48 -1.11 5.71 1.72
CA LEU A 48 -2.38 6.45 1.53
C LEU A 48 -2.18 7.72 0.71
N LEU A 49 -1.31 7.64 -0.30
CA LEU A 49 -1.13 8.67 -1.32
C LEU A 49 -2.28 8.62 -2.35
N PRO A 50 -2.60 9.73 -3.04
CA PRO A 50 -3.61 9.74 -4.10
C PRO A 50 -3.40 8.64 -5.14
N GLU A 51 -2.16 8.40 -5.56
CA GLU A 51 -1.75 7.38 -6.52
C GLU A 51 -1.95 5.96 -5.98
N SER A 52 -1.79 5.76 -4.67
CA SER A 52 -2.06 4.48 -4.00
C SER A 52 -3.57 4.20 -3.93
N LEU A 53 -4.38 5.26 -3.85
CA LEU A 53 -5.84 5.19 -3.77
C LEU A 53 -6.54 5.25 -5.15
N GLU A 54 -5.78 5.32 -6.25
CA GLU A 54 -6.31 5.51 -7.61
C GLU A 54 -7.37 4.47 -8.01
N ARG A 55 -7.20 3.22 -7.54
CA ARG A 55 -8.07 2.08 -7.89
C ARG A 55 -9.21 1.86 -6.91
N LEU A 56 -9.18 2.49 -5.74
CA LEU A 56 -10.26 2.41 -4.78
C LEU A 56 -11.34 3.40 -5.23
N ARG A 57 -12.61 3.01 -5.31
CA ARG A 57 -13.67 3.97 -5.67
C ARG A 57 -13.93 4.93 -4.49
N PRO A 58 -14.45 6.14 -4.72
CA PRO A 58 -14.76 7.08 -3.64
C PRO A 58 -15.67 6.48 -2.56
N ASP A 59 -16.73 5.76 -2.95
CA ASP A 59 -17.66 5.14 -1.99
C ASP A 59 -17.01 3.98 -1.22
N ASP A 60 -16.15 3.19 -1.85
CA ASP A 60 -15.40 2.12 -1.17
C ASP A 60 -14.41 2.71 -0.13
N LEU A 61 -13.80 3.87 -0.43
CA LEU A 61 -12.94 4.55 0.54
C LEU A 61 -13.74 5.02 1.76
N LEU A 62 -14.94 5.58 1.55
CA LEU A 62 -15.83 5.95 2.64
C LEU A 62 -16.26 4.74 3.47
N ASP A 63 -16.59 3.63 2.82
CA ASP A 63 -16.94 2.38 3.50
C ASP A 63 -15.78 1.85 4.35
N VAL A 64 -14.57 1.81 3.79
CA VAL A 64 -13.36 1.41 4.54
C VAL A 64 -13.09 2.32 5.73
N LEU A 65 -13.27 3.65 5.59
CA LEU A 65 -13.10 4.57 6.73
C LEU A 65 -14.18 4.37 7.80
N ARG A 66 -15.42 4.07 7.43
CA ARG A 66 -16.53 3.86 8.38
C ARG A 66 -16.46 2.52 9.09
N ASN A 67 -16.23 1.47 8.32
CA ASN A 67 -16.49 0.09 8.70
C ASN A 67 -15.21 -0.76 8.76
N GLY A 68 -14.08 -0.22 8.29
CA GLY A 68 -12.82 -0.94 8.23
C GLY A 68 -12.82 -1.99 7.12
N ARG A 69 -11.95 -2.99 7.26
CA ARG A 69 -11.93 -4.17 6.40
C ARG A 69 -12.02 -5.45 7.24
N PRO A 70 -13.00 -6.33 6.99
CA PRO A 70 -13.14 -7.59 7.71
C PRO A 70 -11.83 -8.42 7.68
N ALA A 71 -11.51 -9.05 8.80
CA ALA A 71 -10.31 -9.88 8.96
C ALA A 71 -8.98 -9.16 8.66
N THR A 72 -8.90 -7.86 8.92
CA THR A 72 -7.66 -7.08 8.84
C THR A 72 -7.47 -6.21 10.09
N GLN A 73 -6.29 -5.60 10.23
CA GLN A 73 -6.01 -4.59 11.27
C GLN A 73 -6.68 -3.22 10.97
N MET A 74 -7.25 -3.03 9.77
CA MET A 74 -7.92 -1.77 9.40
C MET A 74 -9.31 -1.74 10.02
N GLN A 75 -9.42 -1.11 11.20
CA GLN A 75 -10.69 -0.89 11.89
C GLN A 75 -11.54 0.21 11.24
N GLY A 76 -12.83 0.22 11.58
CA GLY A 76 -13.76 1.27 11.17
C GLY A 76 -13.83 2.40 12.20
N PHE A 77 -13.94 3.64 11.71
CA PHE A 77 -13.92 4.84 12.55
C PHE A 77 -15.29 5.52 12.68
N SER A 78 -16.38 4.90 12.22
CA SER A 78 -17.75 5.47 12.27
C SER A 78 -18.23 5.86 13.67
N LYS A 79 -17.70 5.20 14.72
CA LYS A 79 -18.05 5.51 16.12
C LYS A 79 -17.25 6.68 16.71
N GLU A 80 -16.05 6.93 16.17
CA GLU A 80 -15.13 7.97 16.66
C GLU A 80 -15.24 9.24 15.81
N LEU A 81 -15.39 9.07 14.51
CA LEU A 81 -15.45 10.13 13.51
C LEU A 81 -16.87 10.16 12.91
N GLY A 82 -17.54 11.30 13.03
CA GLY A 82 -18.85 11.51 12.41
C GLY A 82 -18.78 11.51 10.87
N ASP A 83 -19.93 11.32 10.21
CA ASP A 83 -20.02 11.20 8.75
C ASP A 83 -19.42 12.38 7.98
N VAL A 84 -19.58 13.60 8.50
CA VAL A 84 -19.02 14.82 7.89
C VAL A 84 -17.50 14.75 7.90
N THR A 85 -16.91 14.42 9.06
CA THR A 85 -15.46 14.25 9.23
C THR A 85 -14.91 13.15 8.34
N ILE A 86 -15.58 11.99 8.26
CA ILE A 86 -15.17 10.89 7.39
C ILE A 86 -15.13 11.32 5.91
N LYS A 87 -16.15 12.07 5.45
CA LYS A 87 -16.16 12.59 4.08
C LYS A 87 -15.00 13.53 3.80
N GLN A 88 -14.72 14.45 4.73
CA GLN A 88 -13.58 15.37 4.61
C GLN A 88 -12.24 14.63 4.64
N MET A 89 -12.10 13.60 5.47
CA MET A 89 -10.92 12.73 5.47
C MET A 89 -10.75 12.02 4.13
N ALA A 90 -11.82 11.46 3.56
CA ALA A 90 -11.77 10.80 2.25
C ALA A 90 -11.33 11.77 1.14
N THR A 91 -11.82 13.01 1.16
CA THR A 91 -11.38 14.07 0.23
C THR A 91 -9.91 14.42 0.45
N TRP A 92 -9.48 14.62 1.70
CA TRP A 92 -8.11 15.00 2.03
C TRP A 92 -7.10 13.90 1.67
N LEU A 93 -7.42 12.62 1.92
CA LEU A 93 -6.57 11.49 1.54
C LEU A 93 -6.33 11.41 0.02
N ARG A 94 -7.27 11.88 -0.80
CA ARG A 94 -7.13 11.97 -2.26
C ARG A 94 -6.49 13.27 -2.74
N SER A 95 -6.23 14.22 -1.85
CA SER A 95 -5.50 15.44 -2.18
C SER A 95 -3.98 15.24 -2.11
N ALA A 96 -3.27 15.97 -2.96
CA ALA A 96 -1.81 15.97 -2.98
C ALA A 96 -1.26 16.36 -1.58
N PRO A 97 -0.25 15.65 -1.04
CA PRO A 97 0.37 16.06 0.21
C PRO A 97 1.01 17.45 0.10
N ALA A 98 1.05 18.17 1.22
CA ALA A 98 1.63 19.51 1.27
C ALA A 98 3.13 19.53 0.91
N ALA A 99 3.84 18.44 1.21
CA ALA A 99 5.22 18.24 0.79
C ALA A 99 5.29 17.16 -0.29
N THR A 100 6.14 17.37 -1.30
CA THR A 100 6.44 16.32 -2.29
C THR A 100 7.02 15.10 -1.58
N PRO A 101 6.41 13.91 -1.73
CA PRO A 101 6.98 12.68 -1.21
C PRO A 101 8.41 12.47 -1.70
N ARG A 102 9.33 12.16 -0.79
CA ARG A 102 10.73 11.84 -1.13
C ARG A 102 11.03 10.40 -0.74
N TRP A 103 11.76 9.72 -1.61
CA TRP A 103 12.30 8.38 -1.39
C TRP A 103 13.59 8.30 -2.18
N GLU A 104 14.68 8.62 -1.52
CA GLU A 104 16.00 8.79 -2.14
C GLU A 104 16.85 7.53 -1.93
N GLN A 105 18.06 7.53 -2.50
CA GLN A 105 18.95 6.37 -2.43
C GLN A 105 19.20 5.90 -0.99
N ALA A 106 19.38 6.83 -0.04
CA ALA A 106 19.58 6.49 1.36
C ALA A 106 18.37 5.76 1.98
N ASP A 107 17.15 6.14 1.59
CA ASP A 107 15.92 5.47 2.06
C ASP A 107 15.80 4.05 1.49
N ILE A 108 16.13 3.91 0.20
CA ILE A 108 16.17 2.60 -0.48
C ILE A 108 17.15 1.68 0.23
N GLU A 109 18.38 2.14 0.49
CA GLU A 109 19.41 1.36 1.17
C GLU A 109 19.02 1.02 2.61
N ALA A 110 18.47 1.97 3.37
CA ALA A 110 18.02 1.77 4.73
C ALA A 110 16.83 0.79 4.84
N SER A 111 16.02 0.67 3.80
CA SER A 111 14.87 -0.26 3.77
C SER A 111 15.26 -1.72 3.53
N ARG A 112 16.53 -2.00 3.20
CA ARG A 112 16.98 -3.34 2.82
C ARG A 112 16.93 -4.29 4.01
N ILE A 113 16.26 -5.42 3.84
CA ILE A 113 16.19 -6.52 4.79
C ILE A 113 16.79 -7.76 4.14
N VAL A 114 17.74 -8.41 4.82
CA VAL A 114 18.34 -9.67 4.37
C VAL A 114 18.00 -10.75 5.40
N TYR A 115 17.13 -11.67 5.02
CA TYR A 115 16.71 -12.80 5.87
C TYR A 115 17.70 -13.96 5.77
N HIS A 116 18.22 -14.20 4.56
CA HIS A 116 19.21 -15.23 4.28
C HIS A 116 20.32 -14.63 3.41
N ALA A 117 21.55 -14.61 3.94
CA ALA A 117 22.70 -14.10 3.20
C ALA A 117 23.06 -15.03 2.02
N PRO A 118 23.70 -14.51 0.96
CA PRO A 118 24.14 -15.34 -0.16
C PRO A 118 24.98 -16.55 0.31
N GLY A 119 24.68 -17.73 -0.25
CA GLY A 119 25.38 -18.98 0.09
C GLY A 119 24.94 -19.66 1.39
N THR A 120 24.01 -19.07 2.16
CA THR A 120 23.52 -19.69 3.42
C THR A 120 22.46 -20.76 3.21
N LEU A 121 21.81 -20.78 2.04
CA LEU A 121 20.79 -21.76 1.69
C LEU A 121 21.36 -22.83 0.74
N PRO A 122 20.96 -24.11 0.88
CA PRO A 122 21.35 -25.19 -0.03
C PRO A 122 21.16 -24.84 -1.51
N ASP A 123 22.10 -25.27 -2.35
CA ASP A 123 22.00 -25.16 -3.81
C ASP A 123 21.28 -26.35 -4.43
N ARG A 124 20.09 -26.67 -3.90
CA ARG A 124 19.20 -27.73 -4.40
C ARG A 124 17.77 -27.54 -3.89
N PRO A 125 16.76 -28.04 -4.62
CA PRO A 125 15.39 -28.10 -4.13
C PRO A 125 15.27 -28.89 -2.81
N VAL A 126 14.41 -28.42 -1.90
CA VAL A 126 14.03 -29.10 -0.65
C VAL A 126 12.71 -29.88 -0.76
N PHE A 127 12.16 -29.96 -1.97
CA PHE A 127 10.94 -30.68 -2.33
C PHE A 127 11.22 -31.62 -3.51
N SER A 128 10.26 -32.51 -3.80
CA SER A 128 10.40 -33.53 -4.85
C SER A 128 9.76 -33.16 -6.19
N ALA A 129 8.92 -32.12 -6.26
CA ALA A 129 8.32 -31.64 -7.51
C ALA A 129 9.39 -31.12 -8.48
N ASP A 130 9.12 -31.18 -9.79
CA ASP A 130 10.01 -30.61 -10.81
C ASP A 130 10.09 -29.08 -10.63
N PRO A 131 11.28 -28.52 -10.31
CA PRO A 131 11.46 -27.08 -10.13
C PRO A 131 11.12 -26.25 -11.38
N SER A 132 11.20 -26.87 -12.56
CA SER A 132 10.94 -26.22 -13.85
C SER A 132 9.45 -26.15 -14.19
N ASN A 133 8.62 -26.91 -13.47
CA ASN A 133 7.17 -26.99 -13.66
C ASN A 133 6.42 -26.53 -12.40
N LEU A 134 6.89 -25.46 -11.75
CA LEU A 134 6.18 -24.87 -10.61
C LEU A 134 5.22 -23.77 -11.05
N PHE A 135 4.06 -23.71 -10.41
CA PHE A 135 3.12 -22.60 -10.58
C PHE A 135 3.12 -21.71 -9.34
N LEU A 136 3.17 -20.39 -9.55
CA LEU A 136 2.96 -19.40 -8.50
C LEU A 136 1.57 -18.78 -8.62
N VAL A 137 0.73 -19.05 -7.65
CA VAL A 137 -0.65 -18.54 -7.57
C VAL A 137 -0.70 -17.40 -6.57
N VAL A 138 -0.92 -16.18 -7.09
CA VAL A 138 -1.04 -14.97 -6.26
C VAL A 138 -2.44 -14.89 -5.65
N GLU A 139 -2.53 -15.01 -4.33
CA GLU A 139 -3.76 -14.88 -3.55
C GLU A 139 -3.94 -13.41 -3.10
N ALA A 140 -4.38 -12.55 -4.02
CA ALA A 140 -4.45 -11.10 -3.79
C ALA A 140 -5.30 -10.69 -2.58
N GLY A 141 -6.35 -11.45 -2.26
CA GLY A 141 -7.27 -11.15 -1.16
C GLY A 141 -6.68 -11.40 0.24
N THR A 142 -5.74 -12.33 0.37
CA THR A 142 -5.12 -12.70 1.66
C THR A 142 -3.65 -12.33 1.73
N HIS A 143 -3.07 -11.75 0.67
CA HIS A 143 -1.66 -11.36 0.57
C HIS A 143 -0.71 -12.54 0.77
N HIS A 144 -0.96 -13.60 0.00
CA HIS A 144 -0.11 -14.79 -0.04
C HIS A 144 0.22 -15.18 -1.48
N VAL A 145 1.23 -16.03 -1.62
CA VAL A 145 1.47 -16.82 -2.82
C VAL A 145 1.49 -18.29 -2.42
N SER A 146 0.76 -19.10 -3.18
CA SER A 146 0.86 -20.55 -3.14
C SER A 146 1.79 -21.04 -4.25
N VAL A 147 2.72 -21.92 -3.89
CA VAL A 147 3.61 -22.63 -4.82
C VAL A 147 3.00 -24.00 -5.07
N LEU A 148 2.68 -24.30 -6.32
CA LEU A 148 2.06 -25.57 -6.72
C LEU A 148 3.06 -26.42 -7.51
N ASP A 149 3.01 -27.73 -7.26
CA ASP A 149 3.54 -28.76 -8.17
C ASP A 149 2.71 -28.72 -9.46
N GLY A 150 3.34 -28.45 -10.61
CA GLY A 150 2.63 -28.32 -11.88
C GLY A 150 2.17 -29.63 -12.51
N ASP A 151 2.71 -30.77 -12.09
CA ASP A 151 2.24 -32.08 -12.58
C ASP A 151 0.95 -32.50 -11.86
N LYS A 152 0.87 -32.19 -10.55
CA LYS A 152 -0.26 -32.59 -9.70
C LYS A 152 -1.28 -31.48 -9.47
N LEU A 153 -0.90 -30.22 -9.70
CA LEU A 153 -1.63 -29.01 -9.33
C LEU A 153 -1.95 -28.94 -7.82
N GLU A 154 -1.06 -29.47 -6.99
CA GLU A 154 -1.18 -29.49 -5.53
C GLU A 154 -0.23 -28.46 -4.89
N PRO A 155 -0.66 -27.73 -3.85
CA PRO A 155 0.20 -26.76 -3.17
C PRO A 155 1.30 -27.47 -2.39
N ILE A 156 2.56 -27.15 -2.69
CA ILE A 156 3.73 -27.62 -1.94
C ILE A 156 4.17 -26.62 -0.87
N HIS A 157 3.79 -25.35 -1.02
CA HIS A 157 4.09 -24.30 -0.05
C HIS A 157 3.14 -23.12 -0.20
N ARG A 158 3.00 -22.34 0.88
CA ARG A 158 2.25 -21.09 0.89
C ARG A 158 2.95 -20.10 1.81
N PHE A 159 3.22 -18.90 1.31
CA PHE A 159 3.93 -17.87 2.05
C PHE A 159 3.24 -16.52 1.96
N THR A 160 3.38 -15.73 3.02
CA THR A 160 2.85 -14.36 3.07
C THR A 160 3.71 -13.43 2.21
N THR A 161 3.05 -12.47 1.57
CA THR A 161 3.69 -11.46 0.72
C THR A 161 3.48 -10.07 1.29
N ARG A 162 4.16 -9.09 0.70
CA ARG A 162 3.80 -7.68 0.88
C ARG A 162 2.39 -7.41 0.34
N PHE A 163 1.80 -6.32 0.81
CA PHE A 163 0.47 -5.87 0.39
C PHE A 163 0.44 -5.57 -1.12
N ALA A 164 -0.66 -5.91 -1.79
CA ALA A 164 -0.91 -5.56 -3.19
C ALA A 164 0.26 -5.86 -4.16
N LEU A 165 0.69 -7.13 -4.22
CA LEU A 165 1.55 -7.61 -5.30
C LEU A 165 0.96 -7.26 -6.67
N HIS A 166 1.82 -6.85 -7.59
CA HIS A 166 1.41 -6.38 -8.91
C HIS A 166 2.41 -6.75 -10.00
N GLY A 167 1.88 -6.96 -11.20
CA GLY A 167 2.64 -7.51 -12.32
C GLY A 167 2.91 -9.00 -12.17
N GLY A 168 3.36 -9.63 -13.26
CA GLY A 168 3.84 -11.00 -13.23
C GLY A 168 5.18 -11.07 -12.47
N PRO A 169 5.36 -12.04 -11.55
CA PRO A 169 6.67 -12.31 -10.97
C PRO A 169 7.71 -12.57 -12.07
N LYS A 170 8.95 -12.13 -11.85
CA LYS A 170 10.07 -12.39 -12.77
C LYS A 170 11.01 -13.40 -12.15
N PHE A 171 11.63 -14.22 -12.97
CA PHE A 171 12.48 -15.32 -12.51
C PHE A 171 13.93 -15.04 -12.88
N SER A 172 14.86 -15.59 -12.10
CA SER A 172 16.22 -15.80 -12.61
C SER A 172 16.18 -16.81 -13.76
N SER A 173 17.20 -16.78 -14.62
CA SER A 173 17.29 -17.63 -15.82
C SER A 173 17.30 -19.13 -15.50
N ASP A 174 17.81 -19.52 -14.34
CA ASP A 174 17.78 -20.90 -13.80
C ASP A 174 16.45 -21.28 -13.11
N GLY A 175 15.49 -20.35 -13.03
CA GLY A 175 14.20 -20.55 -12.36
C GLY A 175 14.28 -20.64 -10.83
N ARG A 176 15.47 -20.53 -10.21
CA ARG A 176 15.63 -20.69 -8.76
C ARG A 176 15.02 -19.54 -7.97
N TYR A 177 15.24 -18.30 -8.41
CA TYR A 177 14.76 -17.11 -7.72
C TYR A 177 13.55 -16.53 -8.42
N VAL A 178 12.59 -16.08 -7.63
CA VAL A 178 11.49 -15.23 -8.09
C VAL A 178 11.56 -13.86 -7.43
N TYR A 179 11.30 -12.84 -8.24
CA TYR A 179 11.29 -11.43 -7.89
C TYR A 179 9.87 -10.90 -8.04
N MET A 180 9.34 -10.32 -6.97
CA MET A 180 7.96 -9.82 -6.89
C MET A 180 7.98 -8.35 -6.52
N ALA A 181 7.08 -7.56 -7.11
CA ALA A 181 6.88 -6.15 -6.79
C ALA A 181 5.51 -5.95 -6.14
N SER A 182 5.46 -5.20 -5.05
CA SER A 182 4.23 -4.63 -4.52
C SER A 182 4.00 -3.22 -5.06
N ARG A 183 2.74 -2.77 -5.08
CA ARG A 183 2.41 -1.40 -5.51
C ARG A 183 2.96 -0.32 -4.60
N ASP A 184 3.14 -0.60 -3.31
CA ASP A 184 3.73 0.35 -2.35
C ASP A 184 5.27 0.35 -2.36
N GLY A 185 5.86 -0.36 -3.32
CA GLY A 185 7.25 -0.25 -3.75
C GLY A 185 8.24 -1.19 -3.10
N TRP A 186 7.76 -2.20 -2.37
CA TRP A 186 8.58 -3.31 -1.95
C TRP A 186 8.89 -4.25 -3.12
N VAL A 187 10.13 -4.68 -3.19
CA VAL A 187 10.63 -5.75 -4.05
C VAL A 187 11.11 -6.87 -3.16
N SER A 188 10.62 -8.08 -3.41
CA SER A 188 10.95 -9.28 -2.64
C SER A 188 11.66 -10.28 -3.54
N LYS A 189 12.82 -10.80 -3.09
CA LYS A 189 13.53 -11.93 -3.69
C LYS A 189 13.23 -13.18 -2.87
N TYR A 190 12.70 -14.21 -3.52
CA TYR A 190 12.36 -15.48 -2.90
C TYR A 190 13.11 -16.63 -3.58
N ASP A 191 13.70 -17.52 -2.80
CA ASP A 191 14.36 -18.74 -3.26
C ASP A 191 13.32 -19.85 -3.34
N LEU A 192 12.93 -20.20 -4.57
CA LEU A 192 11.94 -21.24 -4.82
C LEU A 192 12.46 -22.60 -4.41
N TRP A 193 13.74 -22.91 -4.63
CA TRP A 193 14.31 -24.20 -4.29
C TRP A 193 14.28 -24.48 -2.79
N ASN A 194 14.47 -23.46 -1.96
CA ASN A 194 14.48 -23.59 -0.50
C ASN A 194 13.16 -23.19 0.17
N LEU A 195 12.21 -22.65 -0.59
CA LEU A 195 10.94 -22.12 -0.08
C LEU A 195 11.16 -21.06 1.02
N LYS A 196 12.05 -20.09 0.73
CA LYS A 196 12.43 -19.03 1.68
C LYS A 196 12.48 -17.65 1.04
N LEU A 197 11.99 -16.66 1.77
CA LEU A 197 12.20 -15.25 1.45
C LEU A 197 13.67 -14.89 1.73
N VAL A 198 14.42 -14.44 0.72
CA VAL A 198 15.86 -14.18 0.82
C VAL A 198 16.12 -12.76 1.30
N ALA A 199 15.52 -11.80 0.61
CA ALA A 199 15.72 -10.39 0.87
C ALA A 199 14.54 -9.56 0.37
N GLU A 200 14.38 -8.39 0.96
CA GLU A 200 13.44 -7.38 0.54
C GLU A 200 14.09 -6.00 0.53
N ILE A 201 13.60 -5.12 -0.33
CA ILE A 201 14.03 -3.72 -0.40
C ILE A 201 12.87 -2.88 -0.92
N ARG A 202 12.72 -1.65 -0.43
CA ARG A 202 11.69 -0.73 -0.90
C ARG A 202 12.31 0.24 -1.92
N ALA A 203 12.02 0.01 -3.19
CA ALA A 203 12.58 0.76 -4.31
C ALA A 203 11.84 2.07 -4.62
N GLY A 204 10.65 2.27 -4.06
CA GLY A 204 9.84 3.46 -4.29
C GLY A 204 8.59 3.51 -3.41
N MET A 205 7.71 4.46 -3.70
CA MET A 205 6.45 4.66 -2.97
C MET A 205 5.23 4.20 -3.78
N ASN A 206 5.33 4.26 -5.11
CA ASN A 206 4.34 3.70 -6.02
C ASN A 206 5.08 3.01 -7.18
N THR A 207 5.01 1.69 -7.23
CA THR A 207 5.77 0.86 -8.18
C THR A 207 4.84 0.13 -9.12
N ARG A 208 5.22 0.07 -10.40
CA ARG A 208 4.42 -0.57 -11.46
C ARG A 208 4.89 -1.98 -11.76
N ASN A 209 6.19 -2.17 -11.96
CA ASN A 209 6.75 -3.47 -12.32
C ASN A 209 8.25 -3.52 -12.06
N LEU A 210 8.82 -4.71 -12.22
CA LEU A 210 10.27 -4.94 -12.28
C LEU A 210 10.64 -5.82 -13.47
N ALA A 211 11.91 -5.75 -13.84
CA ALA A 211 12.58 -6.62 -14.80
C ALA A 211 13.87 -7.18 -14.20
N VAL A 212 14.24 -8.39 -14.62
CA VAL A 212 15.47 -9.08 -14.19
C VAL A 212 16.31 -9.28 -15.44
N SER A 213 17.62 -9.02 -15.36
CA SER A 213 18.54 -9.27 -16.47
C SER A 213 18.70 -10.77 -16.74
N GLU A 214 19.04 -11.13 -17.97
CA GLU A 214 19.21 -12.53 -18.38
C GLU A 214 20.33 -13.24 -17.61
N ASP A 215 21.42 -12.52 -17.33
CA ASP A 215 22.54 -12.98 -16.50
C ASP A 215 22.20 -13.05 -15.00
N GLY A 216 21.02 -12.56 -14.59
CA GLY A 216 20.56 -12.56 -13.20
C GLY A 216 21.29 -11.59 -12.27
N GLU A 217 22.20 -10.75 -12.78
CA GLU A 217 22.97 -9.79 -11.97
C GLU A 217 22.15 -8.56 -11.54
N TRP A 218 21.14 -8.17 -12.34
CA TRP A 218 20.43 -6.92 -12.17
C TRP A 218 18.92 -7.10 -12.03
N VAL A 219 18.34 -6.28 -11.17
CA VAL A 219 16.89 -6.07 -11.10
C VAL A 219 16.63 -4.59 -11.26
N MET A 220 15.81 -4.23 -12.26
CA MET A 220 15.39 -2.86 -12.53
C MET A 220 13.93 -2.69 -12.15
N VAL A 221 13.61 -1.60 -11.46
CA VAL A 221 12.27 -1.33 -10.91
C VAL A 221 11.71 -0.06 -11.53
N GLY A 222 10.48 -0.13 -12.04
CA GLY A 222 9.78 0.99 -12.64
C GLY A 222 8.80 1.62 -11.65
N ASN A 223 9.07 2.86 -11.24
CA ASN A 223 8.26 3.60 -10.29
C ASN A 223 7.42 4.69 -10.98
N THR A 224 6.20 4.87 -10.50
CA THR A 224 5.38 6.06 -10.71
C THR A 224 5.61 7.10 -9.63
N LEU A 225 6.05 6.68 -8.44
CA LEU A 225 6.55 7.57 -7.38
C LEU A 225 7.79 6.97 -6.68
N PRO A 226 8.85 7.77 -6.47
CA PRO A 226 9.00 9.17 -6.88
C PRO A 226 9.17 9.34 -8.40
N GLN A 227 8.80 10.50 -8.94
CA GLN A 227 9.00 10.86 -10.35
C GLN A 227 10.43 11.38 -10.56
N THR A 228 11.40 10.48 -10.55
CA THR A 228 12.84 10.83 -10.66
C THR A 228 13.38 10.70 -12.08
N LEU A 229 12.53 10.40 -13.06
CA LEU A 229 12.84 10.25 -14.48
C LEU A 229 11.89 11.10 -15.34
#